data_AF-A0A2E1ANZ9-F1
#
_entry.id   AF-A0A2E1ANZ9-F1
#
_cell.length_a   1.000
_cell.length_b   1.000
_cell.length_c   1.000
_cell.angle_alpha   90.00
_cell.angle_beta   90.00
_cell.angle_gamma   90.00
#
_symmetry.space_group_name_H-M   'P 1'
#
loop_
_entity.id
_entity.type
_entity.pdbx_description
1 polymer ?
#
loop_
_entity_poly.entity_id
_entity_poly.type
_entity_poly.pdbx_seq_one_letter_code
_entity_poly.pdbx_strand_id
1 'polypeptide(L)'
;MLILYEAYVRDWKKPKPKPSQLQEERMDFLEPRNTVPKAEHDRMLQEFKEYKKHCSEILKNVEKVEPMMGKPYLKINMDVGDFESLKYQLK
;
A
#
# COMPACT_ATOMS: atom_id res chain seq x y z
N MET A 1 61.48 -0.14 -12.62
CA MET A 1 60.25 0.03 -11.82
C MET A 1 59.72 1.46 -12.02
N LEU A 2 59.28 1.80 -13.23
CA LEU A 2 58.85 3.16 -13.63
C LEU A 2 57.34 3.24 -13.94
N ILE A 3 56.67 2.09 -14.06
CA ILE A 3 55.27 1.97 -14.48
C ILE A 3 54.32 2.57 -13.44
N LEU A 4 54.63 2.40 -12.14
CA LEU A 4 53.83 2.95 -11.05
C LEU A 4 53.92 4.49 -10.95
N TYR A 5 55.09 5.06 -11.25
CA TYR A 5 55.27 6.51 -11.21
C TYR A 5 54.58 7.19 -12.40
N GLU A 6 54.68 6.62 -13.60
CA GLU A 6 53.95 7.15 -14.76
C GLU A 6 52.43 7.08 -14.61
N ALA A 7 51.90 6.01 -13.99
CA ALA A 7 50.48 5.90 -13.68
C ALA A 7 50.04 7.00 -12.70
N TYR A 8 50.82 7.23 -11.64
CA TYR A 8 50.54 8.25 -10.64
C TYR A 8 50.54 9.68 -11.25
N VAL A 9 51.50 9.99 -12.11
CA VAL A 9 51.59 11.31 -12.78
C VAL A 9 50.46 11.52 -13.80
N ARG A 10 50.02 10.45 -14.48
CA ARG A 10 48.88 10.51 -15.41
C ARG A 10 47.55 10.74 -14.68
N ASP A 11 47.36 10.17 -13.50
CA ASP A 11 46.17 10.41 -12.69
C ASP A 11 46.14 11.81 -12.06
N TRP A 12 47.32 12.39 -11.75
CA TRP A 12 47.43 13.75 -11.22
C TRP A 12 47.07 14.85 -12.25
N LYS A 13 47.21 14.57 -13.55
CA LYS A 13 46.87 15.51 -14.63
C LYS A 13 45.38 15.49 -15.03
N LYS A 14 44.55 14.63 -14.44
CA LYS A 14 43.11 14.65 -14.74
C LYS A 14 42.48 15.91 -14.12
N PRO A 15 41.78 16.75 -14.91
CA PRO A 15 41.07 17.89 -14.33
C PRO A 15 40.05 17.35 -13.33
N LYS A 16 39.99 17.95 -12.13
CA LYS A 16 38.95 17.63 -11.14
C LYS A 16 37.61 17.63 -11.88
N PRO A 17 36.77 16.59 -11.76
CA PRO A 17 35.43 16.67 -12.31
C PRO A 17 34.81 17.94 -11.72
N LYS A 18 34.33 18.84 -12.59
CA LYS A 18 33.46 19.95 -12.15
C LYS A 18 32.43 19.32 -11.22
N PRO A 19 32.06 19.97 -10.10
CA PRO A 19 30.95 19.48 -9.31
C PRO A 19 29.85 19.21 -10.31
N SER A 20 29.45 17.95 -10.45
CA SER A 20 28.27 17.60 -11.21
C SER A 20 27.24 18.56 -10.69
N GLN A 21 26.76 19.48 -11.54
CA GLN A 21 25.54 20.20 -11.25
C GLN A 21 24.61 19.07 -10.81
N LEU A 22 24.34 18.99 -9.50
CA LEU A 22 23.27 18.17 -8.97
C LEU A 22 22.13 18.59 -9.86
N GLN A 23 21.83 17.73 -10.85
CA GLN A 23 20.76 17.96 -11.81
C GLN A 23 19.64 18.42 -10.92
N GLU A 24 19.15 19.65 -11.11
CA GLU A 24 18.01 20.22 -10.40
C GLU A 24 17.13 19.05 -10.00
N GLU A 25 17.27 18.59 -8.75
CA GLU A 25 16.72 17.31 -8.33
C GLU A 25 15.24 17.57 -8.45
N ARG A 26 14.65 17.08 -9.55
CA ARG A 26 13.38 17.52 -10.11
C ARG A 26 12.46 17.95 -8.98
N MET A 27 12.41 19.26 -8.73
CA MET A 27 11.57 19.82 -7.67
C MET A 27 10.09 19.52 -7.97
N ASP A 28 9.78 19.00 -9.15
CA ASP A 28 8.57 18.29 -9.54
C ASP A 28 8.09 17.23 -8.53
N PHE A 29 8.96 16.68 -7.66
CA PHE A 29 8.56 15.77 -6.58
C PHE A 29 7.89 16.47 -5.40
N LEU A 30 8.12 17.77 -5.22
CA LEU A 30 7.50 18.60 -4.18
C LEU A 30 6.14 19.16 -4.61
N GLU A 31 5.81 19.11 -5.90
CA GLU A 31 4.50 19.51 -6.39
C GLU A 31 3.48 18.40 -6.07
N PRO A 32 2.48 18.66 -5.22
CA PRO A 32 1.45 17.68 -4.94
C PRO A 32 0.59 17.52 -6.21
N ARG A 33 0.93 16.53 -7.03
CA ARG A 33 0.30 16.34 -8.35
C ARG A 33 -1.19 15.98 -8.28
N ASN A 34 -1.72 15.59 -7.11
CA ASN A 34 -3.15 15.40 -6.83
C ASN A 34 -3.41 15.45 -5.31
N THR A 35 -3.63 16.64 -4.75
CA THR A 35 -4.05 16.78 -3.34
C THR A 35 -5.55 16.88 -3.22
N VAL A 36 -6.11 16.01 -2.39
CA VAL A 36 -7.49 16.12 -1.93
C VAL A 36 -7.54 17.26 -0.89
N PRO A 37 -8.51 18.17 -0.94
CA PRO A 37 -8.73 19.16 0.11
C PRO A 37 -8.80 18.47 1.48
N LYS A 38 -8.19 19.05 2.51
CA LYS A 38 -8.11 18.44 3.86
C LYS A 38 -9.48 18.01 4.39
N ALA A 39 -10.51 18.83 4.16
CA ALA A 39 -11.88 18.53 4.57
C ALA A 39 -12.45 17.28 3.87
N GLU A 40 -12.15 17.07 2.58
CA GLU A 40 -12.56 15.88 1.84
C GLU A 40 -11.76 14.66 2.30
N HIS A 41 -10.46 14.79 2.52
CA HIS A 41 -9.63 13.72 3.08
C HIS A 41 -10.14 13.26 4.45
N ASP A 42 -10.47 14.19 5.34
CA ASP A 42 -10.95 13.87 6.69
C ASP A 42 -12.32 13.16 6.65
N ARG A 43 -13.20 13.56 5.72
CA ARG A 43 -14.47 12.84 5.45
C ARG A 43 -14.22 11.42 4.93
N MET A 44 -13.37 11.27 3.92
CA MET A 44 -13.02 9.95 3.38
C MET A 44 -12.41 9.03 4.44
N LEU A 45 -11.58 9.59 5.33
CA LEU A 45 -10.98 8.83 6.42
C LEU A 45 -12.03 8.35 7.43
N GLN A 46 -13.04 9.18 7.72
CA GLN A 46 -14.16 8.79 8.57
C GLN A 46 -15.00 7.69 7.93
N GLU A 47 -15.41 7.86 6.68
CA GLU A 47 -16.15 6.86 5.91
C GLU A 47 -15.40 5.52 5.84
N PHE A 48 -14.08 5.58 5.61
CA PHE A 48 -13.23 4.38 5.60
C PHE A 48 -13.21 3.67 6.96
N LYS A 49 -13.15 4.41 8.07
CA LYS A 49 -13.20 3.83 9.42
C LYS A 49 -14.53 3.15 9.69
N GLU A 50 -15.63 3.79 9.30
CA GLU A 50 -16.98 3.24 9.44
C GLU A 50 -17.14 1.97 8.60
N TYR A 51 -16.73 2.01 7.34
CA TYR A 51 -16.72 0.85 6.45
C TYR A 51 -15.88 -0.30 7.02
N LYS A 52 -14.66 -0.02 7.49
CA LYS A 52 -13.80 -1.03 8.13
C LYS A 52 -14.46 -1.65 9.36
N LYS A 53 -15.15 -0.85 10.18
CA LYS A 53 -15.89 -1.34 11.35
C LYS A 53 -17.01 -2.29 10.92
N HIS A 54 -17.80 -1.89 9.93
CA HIS A 54 -18.88 -2.71 9.37
C HIS A 54 -18.37 -4.04 8.81
N CYS A 55 -17.31 -4.03 7.99
CA CYS A 55 -16.69 -5.26 7.51
C CYS A 55 -16.18 -6.15 8.66
N SER A 56 -15.63 -5.54 9.71
CA SER A 56 -15.14 -6.29 10.88
C SER A 56 -16.29 -6.95 11.65
N GLU A 57 -17.45 -6.32 11.71
CA GLU A 57 -18.66 -6.90 12.30
C GLU A 57 -19.17 -8.09 11.47
N ILE A 58 -19.20 -7.97 10.14
CA ILE A 58 -19.55 -9.09 9.25
C ILE A 58 -18.57 -10.26 9.46
N LEU A 59 -17.27 -9.99 9.48
CA LEU A 59 -16.24 -11.02 9.64
C LEU A 59 -16.34 -11.77 10.96
N LYS A 60 -16.84 -11.15 12.04
CA LYS A 60 -17.07 -11.86 13.32
C LYS A 60 -18.08 -13.00 13.19
N ASN A 61 -19.02 -12.89 12.26
CA ASN A 61 -20.03 -13.90 12.01
C ASN A 61 -19.57 -14.96 10.99
N VAL A 62 -18.38 -14.79 10.39
CA VAL A 62 -17.83 -15.73 9.42
C VAL A 62 -16.74 -16.57 10.06
N GLU A 63 -16.92 -17.88 10.08
CA GLU A 63 -15.99 -18.84 10.63
C GLU A 63 -15.41 -19.69 9.49
N LYS A 64 -14.09 -19.87 9.46
CA LYS A 64 -13.45 -20.83 8.55
C LYS A 64 -13.46 -22.20 9.22
N VAL A 65 -14.17 -23.15 8.60
CA VAL A 65 -14.23 -24.53 9.08
C VAL A 65 -13.30 -25.39 8.25
N GLU A 66 -12.34 -26.02 8.92
CA GLU A 66 -11.42 -27.01 8.34
C GLU A 66 -11.78 -28.41 8.88
N PRO A 67 -12.62 -29.18 8.16
CA PRO A 67 -13.04 -30.50 8.61
C PRO A 67 -11.91 -31.52 8.46
N MET A 68 -11.90 -32.55 9.32
CA MET A 68 -10.92 -33.66 9.22
C MET A 68 -11.01 -34.45 7.91
N MET A 69 -12.17 -34.41 7.24
CA MET A 69 -12.36 -34.91 5.88
C MET A 69 -13.15 -33.91 5.05
N GLY A 70 -12.74 -33.73 3.80
CA GLY A 70 -13.39 -32.84 2.84
C GLY A 70 -12.64 -31.54 2.58
N LYS A 71 -13.31 -30.59 1.94
CA LYS A 71 -12.74 -29.27 1.62
C LYS A 71 -13.11 -28.25 2.69
N PRO A 72 -12.21 -27.31 3.04
CA PRO A 72 -12.52 -26.23 3.95
C PRO A 72 -13.59 -25.31 3.36
N TYR A 73 -14.44 -24.75 4.22
CA TYR A 73 -15.51 -23.85 3.82
C TYR A 73 -15.68 -22.71 4.83
N LEU A 74 -16.36 -21.65 4.40
CA LEU A 74 -16.75 -20.56 5.28
C LEU A 74 -18.17 -20.82 5.77
N LYS A 75 -18.35 -20.81 7.08
CA LYS A 75 -19.64 -20.90 7.76
C LYS A 75 -20.04 -19.50 8.19
N ILE A 76 -21.23 -19.07 7.81
CA ILE A 76 -21.81 -17.81 8.28
C ILE A 76 -22.73 -18.17 9.45
N ASN A 77 -22.40 -17.71 10.64
CA ASN A 77 -23.22 -17.83 11.83
C ASN A 77 -24.29 -16.73 11.79
N MET A 78 -25.52 -17.10 11.48
CA MET A 78 -26.67 -16.21 11.29
C MET A 78 -27.88 -16.79 12.04
N ASP A 79 -28.74 -15.92 12.58
CA ASP A 79 -29.99 -16.37 13.20
C ASP A 79 -31.03 -16.81 12.14
N VAL A 80 -31.99 -17.63 12.56
CA VAL A 80 -33.03 -18.16 11.67
C VAL A 80 -33.89 -17.03 11.08
N GLY A 81 -34.20 -15.99 11.88
CA GLY A 81 -34.99 -14.85 11.42
C GLY A 81 -34.28 -14.01 10.34
N ASP A 82 -32.96 -13.82 10.50
CA ASP A 82 -32.13 -13.12 9.51
C ASP A 82 -32.04 -13.91 8.21
N PHE A 83 -31.95 -15.24 8.29
CA PHE A 83 -31.92 -16.11 7.12
C PHE A 83 -33.23 -16.06 6.32
N GLU A 84 -34.39 -16.09 6.99
CA GLU A 84 -35.68 -15.98 6.32
C GLU A 84 -35.85 -14.62 5.63
N SER A 85 -35.42 -13.55 6.29
CA SER A 85 -35.43 -12.20 5.73
C SER A 85 -34.55 -12.11 4.48
N LEU A 86 -33.33 -12.67 4.52
CA LEU A 86 -32.42 -12.74 3.37
C LEU A 86 -33.03 -13.54 2.20
N LYS A 87 -33.66 -14.68 2.51
CA LYS A 87 -34.33 -15.51 1.51
C LYS A 87 -35.47 -14.77 0.80
N TYR A 88 -36.19 -13.90 1.51
CA TYR A 88 -37.23 -13.06 0.91
C TYR A 88 -36.65 -11.99 -0.02
N GLN A 89 -35.52 -11.37 0.34
CA GLN A 89 -34.86 -10.35 -0.48
C GLN A 89 -34.20 -10.91 -1.76
N LEU A 90 -33.85 -12.19 -1.77
CA LEU A 90 -33.22 -12.87 -2.91
C LEU A 90 -34.23 -13.53 -3.88
N LYS A 91 -35.54 -13.43 -3.59
CA LYS A 91 -36.62 -13.85 -4.50
C LYS A 91 -37.02 -12.72 -5.44
#